data_AF-A0A8S3WB70-F1
#
_entry.id   AF-A0A8S3WB70-F1
#
_cell.length_a   1.000
_cell.length_b   1.000
_cell.length_c   1.000
_cell.angle_alpha   90.00
_cell.angle_beta   90.00
_cell.angle_gamma   90.00
#
_symmetry.space_group_name_H-M   'P 1'
#
loop_
_entity.id
_entity.type
_entity.pdbx_description
1 polymer ?
#
loop_
_entity_poly.entity_id
_entity_poly.type
_entity_poly.pdbx_seq_one_letter_code
_entity_poly.pdbx_strand_id
1 'polypeptide(L)'
;MSDQEKSTKAALCVCWTLNKHKKPFSDSEIVKECMLAAVTALFEEKKDVAGIQNIPLSARSNTRKTEILAADIKITLFELLQKAPCYAIVLDESCYIVDDEQMSIFVRFLDIESKTFREELLTILPLKGNTRGEDLFKENSEEDIAVFTTFLADLRNEFATRFQDFAEMGKLSLFLKSPFEVDVAAEWTDVAAKLFNLSSHHFKWK
;
A
#
# COMPACT_ATOMS: atom_id res chain seq x y z
N MET A 1 18.99 20.17 -17.25
CA MET A 1 17.60 19.82 -17.60
C MET A 1 17.22 20.52 -18.89
N SER A 2 16.77 19.75 -19.88
CA SER A 2 16.18 20.30 -21.11
C SER A 2 14.86 21.02 -20.81
N ASP A 3 14.40 21.90 -21.70
CA ASP A 3 13.12 22.59 -21.50
C ASP A 3 11.93 21.64 -21.50
N GLN A 4 12.04 20.51 -22.23
CA GLN A 4 11.06 19.44 -22.20
C GLN A 4 10.98 18.72 -20.84
N GLU A 5 12.13 18.48 -20.19
CA GLU A 5 12.19 17.91 -18.85
C GLU A 5 11.58 18.86 -17.81
N LYS A 6 11.85 20.16 -17.90
CA LYS A 6 11.24 21.17 -17.03
C LYS A 6 9.72 21.19 -17.17
N SER A 7 9.22 21.18 -18.41
CA SER A 7 7.78 21.14 -18.70
C SER A 7 7.12 19.86 -18.14
N THR A 8 7.78 18.71 -18.32
CA THR A 8 7.29 17.43 -17.80
C THR A 8 7.27 17.42 -16.27
N LYS A 9 8.31 17.95 -15.62
CA LYS A 9 8.39 18.09 -14.16
C LYS A 9 7.28 19.01 -13.63
N ALA A 10 7.08 20.17 -14.25
CA ALA A 10 6.00 21.09 -13.86
C ALA A 10 4.63 20.42 -13.95
N ALA A 11 4.38 19.68 -15.03
CA ALA A 11 3.14 18.94 -15.19
C ALA A 11 2.94 17.88 -14.10
N LEU A 12 3.98 17.10 -13.75
CA LEU A 12 3.93 16.12 -12.66
C LEU A 12 3.57 16.79 -11.32
N CYS A 13 4.13 17.96 -11.02
CA CYS A 13 3.81 18.71 -9.80
C CYS A 13 2.33 19.15 -9.74
N VAL A 14 1.77 19.59 -10.87
CA VAL A 14 0.35 19.96 -10.97
C VAL A 14 -0.53 18.73 -10.78
N CYS A 15 -0.25 17.63 -11.49
CA CYS A 15 -0.98 16.37 -11.38
C CYS A 15 -0.97 15.84 -9.93
N TRP A 16 0.20 15.83 -9.29
CA TRP A 16 0.36 15.43 -7.90
C TRP A 16 -0.54 16.23 -6.95
N THR A 17 -0.58 17.55 -7.13
CA THR A 17 -1.42 18.44 -6.31
C THR A 17 -2.89 18.16 -6.52
N LEU A 18 -3.33 18.01 -7.78
CA LEU A 18 -4.72 17.67 -8.11
C LEU A 18 -5.15 16.33 -7.50
N ASN A 19 -4.28 15.32 -7.59
CA ASN A 19 -4.56 13.97 -7.08
C ASN A 19 -4.71 13.98 -5.55
N LYS A 20 -3.87 14.74 -4.82
CA LYS A 20 -4.01 14.93 -3.37
C LYS A 20 -5.35 15.52 -2.96
N HIS A 21 -5.90 16.40 -3.80
CA HIS A 21 -7.21 17.02 -3.59
C HIS A 21 -8.37 16.26 -4.23
N LYS A 22 -8.11 15.04 -4.75
CA LYS A 22 -9.10 14.16 -5.38
C LYS A 22 -9.87 14.86 -6.51
N LYS A 23 -9.17 15.69 -7.28
CA LYS A 23 -9.76 16.44 -8.40
C LYS A 23 -9.81 15.61 -9.68
N PRO A 24 -10.87 15.76 -10.50
CA PRO A 24 -10.95 15.12 -11.81
C PRO A 24 -9.74 15.44 -12.71
N PHE A 25 -9.40 14.52 -13.61
CA PHE A 25 -8.26 14.74 -14.50
C PHE A 25 -8.45 15.92 -15.45
N SER A 26 -9.69 16.25 -15.80
CA SER A 26 -10.04 17.42 -16.61
C SER A 26 -9.67 18.74 -15.95
N ASP A 27 -9.63 18.80 -14.62
CA ASP A 27 -9.37 20.05 -13.89
C ASP A 27 -7.94 20.57 -14.14
N SER A 28 -7.01 19.73 -14.62
CA SER A 28 -5.67 20.20 -15.00
C SER A 28 -5.68 21.19 -16.16
N GLU A 29 -6.68 21.14 -17.03
CA GLU A 29 -6.86 22.10 -18.11
C GLU A 29 -7.30 23.47 -17.56
N ILE A 30 -8.22 23.47 -16.59
CA ILE A 30 -8.66 24.67 -15.87
C ILE A 30 -7.47 25.30 -15.12
N VAL A 31 -6.65 24.47 -14.43
CA VAL A 31 -5.44 24.96 -13.75
C VAL A 31 -4.50 25.66 -14.73
N LYS A 32 -4.32 25.10 -15.94
CA LYS A 32 -3.50 25.72 -16.98
C LYS A 32 -4.07 27.05 -17.45
N GLU A 33 -5.39 27.13 -17.64
CA GLU A 33 -6.08 28.37 -17.99
C GLU A 33 -5.86 29.45 -16.92
N CYS A 34 -6.03 29.10 -15.64
CA CYS A 34 -5.77 30.01 -14.52
C CYS A 34 -4.32 30.50 -14.50
N MET A 35 -3.35 29.62 -14.74
CA MET A 35 -1.92 29.99 -14.81
C MET A 35 -1.64 30.97 -15.94
N LEU A 36 -2.22 30.74 -17.13
CA LEU A 36 -2.06 31.63 -18.28
C LEU A 36 -2.71 33.00 -18.05
N ALA A 37 -3.90 33.03 -17.46
CA ALA A 37 -4.59 34.27 -17.11
C ALA A 37 -3.77 35.10 -16.09
N ALA A 38 -3.27 34.45 -15.04
CA ALA A 38 -2.45 35.11 -14.02
C ALA A 38 -1.15 35.66 -14.60
N VAL A 39 -0.42 34.87 -15.40
CA VAL A 39 0.86 35.31 -15.97
C VAL A 39 0.66 36.43 -16.98
N THR A 40 -0.38 36.37 -17.80
CA THR A 40 -0.68 37.44 -18.77
C THR A 40 -1.08 38.75 -18.08
N ALA A 41 -1.71 38.67 -16.91
CA ALA A 41 -2.11 39.86 -16.14
C ALA A 41 -0.94 40.49 -15.35
N LEU A 42 0.03 39.69 -14.91
CA LEU A 42 1.11 40.14 -14.03
C LEU A 42 2.44 40.38 -14.74
N PHE A 43 2.71 39.69 -15.84
CA PHE A 43 4.01 39.71 -16.53
C PHE A 43 3.83 40.03 -18.01
N GLU A 44 4.67 40.95 -18.51
CA GLU A 44 4.65 41.39 -19.92
C GLU A 44 5.50 40.48 -20.83
N GLU A 45 6.27 39.56 -20.27
CA GLU A 45 7.21 38.72 -21.00
C GLU A 45 6.55 37.55 -21.73
N LYS A 46 6.65 37.53 -23.07
CA LYS A 46 6.12 36.45 -23.92
C LYS A 46 6.74 35.08 -23.64
N LYS A 47 7.97 35.04 -23.10
CA LYS A 47 8.69 33.78 -22.85
C LYS A 47 8.06 32.98 -21.73
N ASP A 48 7.56 33.64 -20.68
CA ASP A 48 6.92 32.99 -19.54
C ASP A 48 5.56 32.40 -19.91
N VAL A 49 4.79 33.12 -20.74
CA VAL A 49 3.53 32.63 -21.31
C VAL A 49 3.75 31.39 -22.17
N ALA A 50 4.74 31.41 -23.06
CA ALA A 50 5.07 30.26 -23.92
C ALA A 50 5.52 29.04 -23.09
N GLY A 51 6.25 29.26 -21.99
CA GLY A 51 6.65 28.20 -21.06
C GLY A 51 5.47 27.45 -20.48
N ILE A 52 4.46 28.16 -19.97
CA ILE A 52 3.24 27.58 -19.39
C ILE A 52 2.37 26.92 -20.46
N GLN A 53 2.26 27.56 -21.64
CA GLN A 53 1.45 27.04 -22.73
C GLN A 53 1.96 25.68 -23.24
N ASN A 54 3.27 25.41 -23.11
CA ASN A 54 3.88 24.13 -23.50
C ASN A 54 3.79 23.04 -22.42
N ILE A 55 3.21 23.31 -21.24
CA ILE A 55 3.02 22.30 -20.20
C ILE A 55 1.89 21.34 -20.61
N PRO A 56 2.13 20.01 -20.69
CA PRO A 56 1.13 19.04 -21.12
C PRO A 56 0.17 18.70 -19.96
N LEU A 57 -0.90 19.48 -19.83
CA LEU A 57 -1.96 19.35 -18.81
C LEU A 57 -3.33 18.97 -19.38
N SER A 58 -3.41 18.39 -20.58
CA SER A 58 -4.68 17.82 -21.05
C SER A 58 -5.11 16.66 -20.14
N ALA A 59 -6.42 16.35 -20.10
CA ALA A 59 -6.93 15.24 -19.31
C ALA A 59 -6.16 13.93 -19.58
N ARG A 60 -5.93 13.59 -20.85
CA ARG A 60 -5.10 12.44 -21.26
C ARG A 60 -3.67 12.51 -20.71
N SER A 61 -3.07 13.70 -20.75
CA SER A 61 -1.72 13.91 -20.24
C SER A 61 -1.64 13.81 -18.72
N ASN A 62 -2.72 14.15 -18.03
CA ASN A 62 -2.86 14.03 -16.58
C ASN A 62 -3.05 12.57 -16.16
N THR A 63 -3.89 11.81 -16.88
CA THR A 63 -4.03 10.35 -16.67
C THR A 63 -2.69 9.64 -16.73
N ARG A 64 -1.93 9.82 -17.82
CA ARG A 64 -0.60 9.19 -17.98
C ARG A 64 0.39 9.60 -16.88
N LYS A 65 0.33 10.86 -16.41
CA LYS A 65 1.20 11.32 -15.31
C LYS A 65 0.77 10.75 -13.97
N THR A 66 -0.52 10.59 -13.76
CA THR A 66 -1.06 9.93 -12.58
C THR A 66 -0.63 8.48 -12.51
N GLU A 67 -0.63 7.75 -13.64
CA GLU A 67 -0.09 6.39 -13.71
C GLU A 67 1.39 6.33 -13.30
N ILE A 68 2.22 7.25 -13.82
CA ILE A 68 3.64 7.35 -13.44
C ILE A 68 3.81 7.62 -11.94
N LEU A 69 3.04 8.57 -11.40
CA LEU A 69 3.07 8.90 -9.97
C LEU A 69 2.59 7.73 -9.12
N ALA A 70 1.56 7.01 -9.55
CA ALA A 70 1.04 5.85 -8.84
C ALA A 70 2.05 4.70 -8.83
N ALA A 71 2.75 4.45 -9.94
CA ALA A 71 3.82 3.47 -10.00
C ALA A 71 4.98 3.81 -9.05
N ASP A 72 5.39 5.08 -9.00
CA ASP A 72 6.43 5.57 -8.10
C ASP A 72 6.03 5.45 -6.61
N ILE A 73 4.80 5.83 -6.27
CA ILE A 73 4.23 5.61 -4.92
C ILE A 73 4.23 4.13 -4.57
N LYS A 74 3.82 3.26 -5.50
CA LYS A 74 3.77 1.81 -5.27
C LYS A 74 5.16 1.24 -4.98
N ILE A 75 6.17 1.60 -5.77
CA ILE A 75 7.57 1.19 -5.51
C ILE A 75 8.00 1.64 -4.10
N THR A 76 7.77 2.92 -3.79
CA THR A 76 8.10 3.51 -2.48
C THR A 76 7.42 2.77 -1.33
N LEU A 77 6.13 2.39 -1.50
CA LEU A 77 5.39 1.62 -0.51
C LEU A 77 6.04 0.25 -0.26
N PHE A 78 6.42 -0.48 -1.32
CA PHE A 78 7.08 -1.78 -1.17
C PHE A 78 8.44 -1.68 -0.47
N GLU A 79 9.24 -0.66 -0.78
CA GLU A 79 10.51 -0.42 -0.08
C GLU A 79 10.31 -0.18 1.41
N LEU A 80 9.23 0.52 1.78
CA LEU A 80 8.87 0.77 3.18
C LEU A 80 8.36 -0.50 3.87
N LEU A 81 7.54 -1.31 3.20
CA LEU A 81 7.06 -2.59 3.72
C LEU A 81 8.20 -3.59 3.94
N GLN A 82 9.19 -3.65 3.04
CA GLN A 82 10.38 -4.49 3.21
C GLN A 82 11.16 -4.15 4.49
N LYS A 83 11.22 -2.85 4.84
CA LYS A 83 11.89 -2.37 6.06
C LYS A 83 11.03 -2.52 7.31
N ALA A 84 9.71 -2.43 7.19
CA ALA A 84 8.78 -2.47 8.33
C ALA A 84 8.93 -3.77 9.13
N PRO A 85 8.94 -3.76 10.48
CA PRO A 85 9.18 -4.95 11.30
C PRO A 85 8.06 -5.99 11.18
N CYS A 86 6.84 -5.50 10.96
CA CYS A 86 5.62 -6.26 10.72
C CYS A 86 4.59 -5.34 10.04
N TYR A 87 3.60 -5.94 9.40
CA TYR A 87 2.47 -5.24 8.79
C TYR A 87 1.23 -6.13 8.85
N ALA A 88 0.06 -5.50 8.84
CA ALA A 88 -1.23 -6.16 8.76
C ALA A 88 -1.90 -5.83 7.42
N ILE A 89 -2.59 -6.82 6.84
CA ILE A 89 -3.42 -6.60 5.66
C ILE A 89 -4.87 -6.48 6.10
N VAL A 90 -5.56 -5.49 5.56
CA VAL A 90 -6.98 -5.25 5.78
C VAL A 90 -7.69 -5.34 4.44
N LEU A 91 -8.72 -6.16 4.39
CA LEU A 91 -9.60 -6.28 3.24
C LEU A 91 -10.87 -5.52 3.57
N ASP A 92 -11.25 -4.60 2.70
CA ASP A 92 -12.49 -3.83 2.80
C ASP A 92 -13.33 -4.07 1.55
N GLU A 93 -14.51 -4.64 1.74
CA GLU A 93 -15.46 -4.87 0.66
C GLU A 93 -16.34 -3.64 0.51
N SER A 94 -16.22 -2.97 -0.64
CA SER A 94 -17.07 -1.84 -0.99
C SER A 94 -18.08 -2.27 -2.04
N CYS A 95 -19.37 -2.19 -1.71
CA CYS A 95 -20.45 -2.35 -2.69
C CYS A 95 -20.65 -1.02 -3.42
N TYR A 96 -20.41 -0.99 -4.74
CA TYR A 96 -20.88 0.11 -5.58
C TYR A 96 -22.34 -0.15 -5.98
N ILE A 97 -23.12 0.93 -6.17
CA ILE A 97 -24.59 0.90 -6.40
C ILE A 97 -24.99 0.22 -7.74
N VAL A 98 -24.01 -0.23 -8.55
CA VAL A 98 -24.22 -0.85 -9.85
C VAL A 98 -23.31 -2.07 -9.95
N ASP A 99 -23.83 -3.28 -9.65
CA ASP A 99 -23.35 -4.67 -9.93
C ASP A 99 -21.83 -4.99 -10.03
N ASP A 100 -20.94 -4.09 -9.63
CA ASP A 100 -19.48 -4.23 -9.60
C ASP A 100 -19.05 -4.06 -8.14
N GLU A 101 -19.12 -5.15 -7.37
CA GLU A 101 -18.50 -5.20 -6.06
C GLU A 101 -16.99 -5.07 -6.21
N GLN A 102 -16.32 -4.39 -5.28
CA GLN A 102 -14.89 -4.19 -5.32
C GLN A 102 -14.29 -4.45 -3.94
N MET A 103 -13.15 -5.12 -3.90
CA MET A 103 -12.38 -5.35 -2.68
C MET A 103 -11.17 -4.42 -2.67
N SER A 104 -11.12 -3.54 -1.69
CA SER A 104 -9.97 -2.69 -1.41
C SER A 104 -9.04 -3.40 -0.44
N ILE A 105 -7.75 -3.45 -0.78
CA ILE A 105 -6.72 -4.07 0.07
C ILE A 105 -5.83 -2.97 0.62
N PHE A 106 -5.80 -2.85 1.94
CA PHE A 106 -4.96 -1.91 2.66
C PHE A 106 -3.85 -2.64 3.41
N VAL A 107 -2.72 -1.96 3.57
CA VAL A 107 -1.61 -2.40 4.42
C VAL A 107 -1.43 -1.42 5.56
N ARG A 108 -1.40 -1.93 6.79
CA ARG A 108 -1.12 -1.18 8.02
C ARG A 108 0.23 -1.57 8.56
N PHE A 109 1.12 -0.61 8.76
CA PHE A 109 2.49 -0.91 9.16
C PHE A 109 3.14 0.23 9.93
N LEU A 110 4.15 -0.10 10.74
CA LEU A 110 4.99 0.90 11.41
C LEU A 110 6.08 1.35 10.44
N ASP A 111 6.01 2.61 10.00
CA ASP A 111 7.12 3.24 9.30
C ASP A 111 8.21 3.58 10.30
N ILE A 112 9.34 2.86 10.22
CA ILE A 112 10.48 3.02 11.11
C ILE A 112 11.10 4.41 10.97
N GLU A 113 11.15 4.96 9.75
CA GLU A 113 11.82 6.22 9.47
C GLU A 113 11.03 7.40 10.05
N SER A 114 9.72 7.45 9.78
CA SER A 114 8.84 8.49 10.34
C SER A 114 8.39 8.21 11.78
N LYS A 115 8.60 6.98 12.29
CA LYS A 115 8.12 6.51 13.61
C LYS A 115 6.61 6.62 13.77
N THR A 116 5.85 6.38 12.71
CA THR A 116 4.39 6.46 12.72
C THR A 116 3.74 5.22 12.14
N PHE A 117 2.56 4.87 12.63
CA PHE A 117 1.72 3.87 11.99
C PHE A 117 1.07 4.50 10.76
N ARG A 118 1.18 3.81 9.62
CA ARG A 118 0.55 4.20 8.36
C ARG A 118 -0.45 3.14 7.92
N GLU A 119 -1.47 3.59 7.22
CA GLU A 119 -2.40 2.77 6.47
C GLU A 119 -2.35 3.26 5.02
N GLU A 120 -2.03 2.36 4.09
CA GLU A 120 -1.90 2.70 2.68
C GLU A 120 -2.70 1.70 1.84
N LEU A 121 -3.33 2.19 0.76
CA LEU A 121 -4.02 1.35 -0.21
C LEU A 121 -2.99 0.61 -1.06
N LEU A 122 -3.04 -0.72 -1.04
CA LEU A 122 -2.15 -1.57 -1.83
C LEU A 122 -2.70 -1.79 -3.23
N THR A 123 -3.98 -2.17 -3.34
CA THR A 123 -4.67 -2.40 -4.61
C THR A 123 -6.19 -2.42 -4.40
N ILE A 124 -6.93 -2.25 -5.50
CA ILE A 124 -8.37 -2.52 -5.57
C ILE A 124 -8.57 -3.66 -6.55
N LEU A 125 -9.38 -4.64 -6.18
CA LEU A 125 -9.73 -5.78 -7.02
C LEU A 125 -11.21 -5.72 -7.37
N PRO A 126 -11.59 -5.80 -8.65
CA PRO A 126 -12.98 -6.01 -9.01
C PRO A 126 -13.43 -7.39 -8.54
N LEU A 127 -14.60 -7.45 -7.94
CA LEU A 127 -15.33 -8.68 -7.64
C LEU A 127 -16.47 -8.78 -8.67
N LYS A 128 -16.24 -9.59 -9.69
CA LYS A 128 -17.29 -9.93 -10.66
C LYS A 128 -17.98 -11.19 -10.16
N GLY A 129 -19.31 -11.24 -10.21
CA GLY A 129 -20.08 -12.44 -9.87
C GLY A 129 -20.61 -12.45 -8.44
N ASN A 130 -20.69 -13.63 -7.83
CA ASN A 130 -21.24 -13.81 -6.48
C ASN A 130 -20.16 -13.54 -5.42
N THR A 131 -20.51 -12.85 -4.33
CA THR A 131 -19.63 -12.56 -3.17
C THR A 131 -19.53 -13.70 -2.15
N ARG A 132 -19.31 -14.93 -2.61
CA ARG A 132 -18.98 -16.02 -1.69
C ARG A 132 -17.47 -16.12 -1.56
N GLY A 133 -16.99 -16.46 -0.36
CA GLY A 133 -15.55 -16.62 -0.10
C GLY A 133 -14.84 -17.63 -1.03
N GLU A 134 -15.59 -18.54 -1.67
CA GLU A 134 -15.08 -19.47 -2.68
C GLU A 134 -14.90 -18.86 -4.08
N ASP A 135 -15.64 -17.81 -4.41
CA ASP A 135 -15.66 -17.16 -5.72
C ASP A 135 -14.49 -16.15 -5.85
N LEU A 136 -14.01 -15.62 -4.72
CA LEU A 136 -12.76 -14.83 -4.61
C LEU A 136 -11.54 -15.56 -5.18
N PHE A 137 -11.55 -16.90 -5.19
CA PHE A 137 -10.46 -17.72 -5.71
C PHE A 137 -10.66 -18.16 -7.16
N LYS A 138 -11.83 -17.88 -7.77
CA LYS A 138 -12.26 -18.50 -9.04
C LYS A 138 -12.45 -17.52 -10.21
N GLU A 139 -12.73 -16.24 -9.99
CA GLU A 139 -13.38 -15.40 -11.03
C GLU A 139 -12.62 -14.19 -11.61
N ASN A 140 -11.29 -14.15 -11.56
CA ASN A 140 -10.51 -13.09 -12.21
C ASN A 140 -9.68 -13.63 -13.40
N SER A 141 -9.45 -12.80 -14.42
CA SER A 141 -8.61 -13.09 -15.60
C SER A 141 -7.28 -13.72 -15.17
N GLU A 142 -6.77 -14.71 -15.93
CA GLU A 142 -5.56 -15.48 -15.60
C GLU A 142 -4.36 -14.58 -15.24
N GLU A 143 -4.26 -13.38 -15.80
CA GLU A 143 -3.19 -12.41 -15.51
C GLU A 143 -3.36 -11.70 -14.15
N ASP A 144 -4.57 -11.27 -13.78
CA ASP A 144 -4.81 -10.56 -12.51
C ASP A 144 -4.82 -11.52 -11.32
N ILE A 145 -5.35 -12.75 -11.51
CA ILE A 145 -5.20 -13.83 -10.53
C ILE A 145 -3.74 -14.20 -10.38
N ALA A 146 -2.97 -14.34 -11.46
CA ALA A 146 -1.56 -14.69 -11.35
C ALA A 146 -0.82 -13.65 -10.50
N VAL A 147 -1.08 -12.36 -10.70
CA VAL A 147 -0.48 -11.28 -9.90
C VAL A 147 -0.94 -11.35 -8.44
N PHE A 148 -2.24 -11.54 -8.18
CA PHE A 148 -2.76 -11.62 -6.81
C PHE A 148 -2.31 -12.88 -6.07
N THR A 149 -2.30 -14.02 -6.76
CA THR A 149 -1.85 -15.31 -6.23
C THR A 149 -0.36 -15.30 -5.99
N THR A 150 0.42 -14.67 -6.88
CA THR A 150 1.86 -14.45 -6.68
C THR A 150 2.06 -13.53 -5.48
N PHE A 151 1.33 -12.41 -5.37
CA PHE A 151 1.40 -11.53 -4.21
C PHE A 151 1.05 -12.25 -2.91
N LEU A 152 -0.03 -13.03 -2.86
CA LEU A 152 -0.41 -13.80 -1.67
C LEU A 152 0.58 -14.93 -1.37
N ALA A 153 1.17 -15.55 -2.40
CA ALA A 153 2.20 -16.56 -2.23
C ALA A 153 3.49 -15.94 -1.67
N ASP A 154 3.92 -14.81 -2.21
CA ASP A 154 5.08 -14.03 -1.76
C ASP A 154 4.86 -13.54 -0.33
N LEU A 155 3.67 -13.00 -0.05
CA LEU A 155 3.24 -12.61 1.29
C LEU A 155 3.30 -13.78 2.27
N ARG A 156 2.72 -14.93 1.91
CA ARG A 156 2.74 -16.13 2.73
C ARG A 156 4.17 -16.59 3.00
N ASN A 157 5.03 -16.57 1.98
CA ASN A 157 6.43 -16.96 2.10
C ASN A 157 7.22 -15.98 2.99
N GLU A 158 6.96 -14.67 2.87
CA GLU A 158 7.56 -13.63 3.71
C GLU A 158 7.11 -13.79 5.16
N PHE A 159 5.82 -13.98 5.41
CA PHE A 159 5.30 -14.27 6.76
C PHE A 159 5.91 -15.54 7.35
N ALA A 160 5.98 -16.63 6.58
CA ALA A 160 6.58 -17.89 7.05
C ALA A 160 8.08 -17.77 7.36
N THR A 161 8.80 -16.94 6.61
CA THR A 161 10.24 -16.70 6.81
C THR A 161 10.49 -15.76 7.99
N ARG A 162 9.70 -14.71 8.10
CA ARG A 162 9.87 -13.64 9.09
C ARG A 162 9.36 -14.01 10.46
N PHE A 163 8.26 -14.75 10.53
CA PHE A 163 7.61 -15.17 11.77
C PHE A 163 7.85 -16.67 12.05
N GLN A 164 9.09 -17.15 11.88
CA GLN A 164 9.43 -18.53 12.25
C GLN A 164 9.22 -18.81 13.74
N ASP A 165 9.35 -17.79 14.57
CA ASP A 165 9.04 -17.81 16.00
C ASP A 165 7.55 -18.03 16.29
N PHE A 166 6.64 -17.55 15.43
CA PHE A 166 5.21 -17.84 15.56
C PHE A 166 4.87 -19.32 15.31
N ALA A 167 5.64 -20.03 14.49
CA ALA A 167 5.50 -21.48 14.37
C ALA A 167 5.87 -22.19 15.70
N GLU A 168 6.84 -21.64 16.45
CA GLU A 168 7.21 -22.12 17.78
C GLU A 168 6.17 -21.72 18.85
N MET A 169 5.49 -20.57 18.68
CA MET A 169 4.43 -20.10 19.59
C MET A 169 3.20 -21.01 19.67
N GLY A 170 2.97 -21.92 18.72
CA GLY A 170 1.84 -22.85 18.78
C GLY A 170 1.78 -23.62 20.10
N LYS A 171 2.95 -24.09 20.58
CA LYS A 171 3.10 -24.80 21.86
C LYS A 171 2.90 -23.88 23.06
N LEU A 172 3.40 -22.65 22.98
CA LEU A 172 3.20 -21.62 23.99
C LEU A 172 1.72 -21.19 24.10
N SER A 173 1.01 -21.15 22.97
CA SER A 173 -0.42 -20.80 22.92
C SER A 173 -1.29 -21.84 23.60
N LEU A 174 -0.91 -23.12 23.55
CA LEU A 174 -1.59 -24.20 24.25
C LEU A 174 -1.44 -24.02 25.77
N PHE A 175 -0.25 -23.67 26.26
CA PHE A 175 -0.03 -23.30 27.65
C PHE A 175 -0.87 -22.08 28.07
N LEU A 176 -0.91 -21.01 27.26
CA LEU A 176 -1.72 -19.82 27.58
C LEU A 176 -3.23 -20.13 27.64
N LYS A 177 -3.72 -21.10 26.85
CA LYS A 177 -5.13 -21.51 26.82
C LYS A 177 -5.49 -22.49 27.92
N SER A 178 -4.61 -23.44 28.22
CA SER A 178 -4.83 -24.52 29.19
C SER A 178 -3.63 -24.70 30.14
N PRO A 179 -3.29 -23.71 30.97
CA PRO A 179 -2.02 -23.68 31.71
C PRO A 179 -1.84 -24.82 32.72
N PHE A 180 -2.93 -25.48 33.14
CA PHE A 180 -2.91 -26.58 34.11
C PHE A 180 -2.90 -27.98 33.46
N GLU A 181 -3.08 -28.05 32.14
CA GLU A 181 -3.11 -29.32 31.39
C GLU A 181 -1.77 -29.63 30.70
N VAL A 182 -0.81 -28.70 30.75
CA VAL A 182 0.49 -28.83 30.09
C VAL A 182 1.57 -29.17 31.12
N ASP A 183 2.37 -30.19 30.83
CA ASP A 183 3.50 -30.60 31.68
C ASP A 183 4.53 -29.46 31.81
N VAL A 184 4.99 -29.20 33.04
CA VAL A 184 5.97 -28.16 33.37
C VAL A 184 7.35 -28.46 32.77
N ALA A 185 7.65 -29.72 32.45
CA ALA A 185 8.89 -30.13 31.80
C ALA A 185 8.81 -30.20 30.26
N ALA A 186 7.69 -29.78 29.66
CA ALA A 186 7.49 -29.86 28.22
C ALA A 186 8.21 -28.75 27.43
N GLU A 187 8.45 -29.00 26.14
CA GLU A 187 9.19 -28.15 25.20
C GLU A 187 8.72 -26.67 25.10
N TRP A 188 7.55 -26.32 25.64
CA TRP A 188 7.08 -24.93 25.70
C TRP A 188 7.93 -24.05 26.62
N THR A 189 8.62 -24.61 27.61
CA THR A 189 9.50 -23.83 28.51
C THR A 189 10.73 -23.31 27.78
N ASP A 190 11.28 -24.08 26.85
CA ASP A 190 12.41 -23.67 26.02
C ASP A 190 11.99 -22.57 25.04
N VAL A 191 10.80 -22.72 24.46
CA VAL A 191 10.16 -21.69 23.61
C VAL A 191 9.92 -20.41 24.42
N ALA A 192 9.39 -20.50 25.65
CA ALA A 192 9.17 -19.36 26.53
C ALA A 192 10.48 -18.68 26.95
N ALA A 193 11.50 -19.46 27.31
CA ALA A 193 12.82 -18.95 27.69
C ALA A 193 13.48 -18.19 26.52
N LYS A 194 13.36 -18.72 25.29
CA LYS A 194 13.87 -18.11 24.06
C LYS A 194 13.10 -16.84 23.66
N LEU A 195 11.76 -16.85 23.69
CA LEU A 195 10.92 -15.72 23.29
C LEU A 195 10.93 -14.56 24.29
N PHE A 196 10.86 -14.87 25.59
CA PHE A 196 10.79 -13.84 26.64
C PHE A 196 12.14 -13.51 27.27
N ASN A 197 13.22 -14.12 26.78
CA ASN A 197 14.58 -13.95 27.28
C ASN A 197 14.68 -14.25 28.80
N LEU A 198 14.00 -15.30 29.24
CA LEU A 198 13.92 -15.71 30.65
C LEU A 198 14.92 -16.84 30.94
N SER A 199 15.59 -16.81 32.09
CA SER A 199 16.42 -17.95 32.51
C SER A 199 15.54 -19.11 33.00
N SER A 200 15.91 -20.35 32.67
CA SER A 200 15.18 -21.57 33.03
C SER A 200 14.96 -21.74 34.55
N HIS A 201 15.70 -21.02 35.38
CA HIS A 201 15.52 -20.98 36.83
C HIS A 201 14.27 -20.23 37.30
N HIS A 202 13.63 -19.40 36.45
CA HIS A 202 12.41 -18.66 36.80
C HIS A 202 11.13 -19.51 36.77
N PHE A 203 11.16 -20.70 36.16
CA PHE A 203 9.99 -21.57 36.02
C PHE A 203 9.90 -22.67 37.10
N LYS A 204 10.62 -22.52 38.22
CA LYS A 204 10.53 -23.45 39.35
C LYS A 204 9.31 -23.14 40.20
N TRP A 205 8.28 -23.96 40.08
CA TRP A 205 7.17 -23.98 41.03
C TRP A 205 7.61 -24.71 42.31
N LYS A 206 7.29 -24.13 43.48
CA LYS A 206 7.52 -24.74 44.80
C LYS A 206 6.48 -25.80 45.10
#